data_AF-A0A0F9DKS3-F1
#
_entry.id   AF-A0A0F9DKS3-F1
#
_cell.length_a   1.000
_cell.length_b   1.000
_cell.length_c   1.000
_cell.angle_alpha   90.00
_cell.angle_beta   90.00
_cell.angle_gamma   90.00
#
_symmetry.space_group_name_H-M   'P 1'
#
loop_
_entity.id
_entity.type
_entity.pdbx_description
1 polymer ?
#
loop_
_entity_poly.entity_id
_entity_poly.type
_entity_poly.pdbx_seq_one_letter_code
_entity_poly.pdbx_strand_id
1 'polypeptide(L)'
;MKIKFTAHAVKWFDKVNGNTYHSVRITRTRDGKQIVCQYQYGYGDQYRQTALEAMAENKWIPVKYRGNHKSTGINKSYLYERENNYPIEWIATDGLKRECIANGTA
;
A
#
# COMPACT_ATOMS: atom_id res chain seq x y z
N MET A 1 -2.67 -8.50 -19.24
CA MET A 1 -2.39 -8.15 -17.83
C MET A 1 -3.35 -8.94 -16.94
N LYS A 2 -2.89 -9.59 -15.86
CA LYS A 2 -3.78 -10.33 -14.93
C LYS A 2 -3.61 -9.75 -13.53
N ILE A 3 -4.66 -9.14 -13.01
CA ILE A 3 -4.68 -8.59 -11.66
C ILE A 3 -4.62 -9.74 -10.64
N LYS A 4 -3.59 -9.71 -9.78
CA LYS A 4 -3.37 -10.67 -8.69
C LYS A 4 -3.81 -10.12 -7.33
N PHE A 5 -3.87 -8.80 -7.21
CA PHE A 5 -4.20 -8.10 -5.97
C PHE A 5 -5.02 -6.86 -6.26
N THR A 6 -5.95 -6.55 -5.37
CA THR A 6 -6.62 -5.24 -5.32
C THR A 6 -6.17 -4.54 -4.03
N ALA A 7 -5.77 -3.28 -4.13
CA ALA A 7 -5.30 -2.49 -3.00
C ALA A 7 -6.20 -1.25 -2.84
N HIS A 8 -7.02 -1.27 -1.78
CA HIS A 8 -7.90 -0.17 -1.43
C HIS A 8 -7.19 0.77 -0.46
N ALA A 9 -6.78 1.93 -0.95
CA ALA A 9 -6.16 2.97 -0.16
C ALA A 9 -7.17 4.08 0.14
N VAL A 10 -7.24 4.48 1.41
CA VAL A 10 -7.99 5.66 1.83
C VAL A 10 -6.98 6.67 2.35
N LYS A 11 -6.97 7.87 1.78
CA LYS A 11 -6.15 9.00 2.23
C LYS A 11 -7.02 9.99 2.98
N TRP A 12 -6.48 10.58 4.03
CA TRP A 12 -7.11 11.67 4.77
C TRP A 12 -6.13 12.84 4.90
N PHE A 13 -6.57 14.02 4.48
CA PHE A 13 -5.83 15.26 4.69
C PHE A 13 -6.34 15.96 5.95
N ASP A 14 -5.46 16.06 6.95
CA ASP A 14 -5.67 16.84 8.15
C ASP A 14 -5.44 18.32 7.85
N LYS A 15 -6.52 19.05 7.57
CA LYS A 15 -6.48 20.48 7.28
C LYS A 15 -5.94 21.34 8.43
N VAL A 16 -6.04 20.87 9.68
CA VAL A 16 -5.61 21.66 10.84
C VAL A 16 -4.10 21.71 10.92
N ASN A 17 -3.45 20.56 10.71
CA ASN A 17 -2.01 20.42 10.85
C ASN A 17 -1.25 20.35 9.51
N GLY A 18 -1.97 20.30 8.38
CA GLY A 18 -1.39 20.13 7.04
C GLY A 18 -0.86 18.73 6.75
N ASN A 19 -1.23 17.73 7.55
CA ASN A 19 -0.70 16.37 7.45
C ASN A 19 -1.54 15.49 6.52
N THR A 20 -0.91 14.55 5.82
CA THR A 20 -1.63 13.49 5.11
C THR A 20 -1.41 12.15 5.80
N TYR A 21 -2.49 11.39 5.89
CA TYR A 21 -2.51 10.04 6.42
C TYR A 21 -3.12 9.10 5.40
N HIS A 22 -2.78 7.83 5.51
CA HIS A 22 -3.37 6.78 4.69
C HIS A 22 -3.56 5.48 5.47
N SER A 23 -4.43 4.63 4.95
CA SER A 23 -4.51 3.22 5.29
C SER A 23 -4.69 2.42 4.01
N VAL A 24 -4.31 1.14 4.02
CA VAL A 24 -4.43 0.29 2.84
C VAL A 24 -4.93 -1.10 3.20
N ARG A 25 -5.89 -1.59 2.42
CA ARG A 25 -6.35 -2.98 2.48
C ARG A 25 -6.02 -3.69 1.18
N ILE A 26 -5.13 -4.68 1.25
CA ILE A 26 -4.74 -5.49 0.09
C ILE A 26 -5.55 -6.79 0.12
N THR A 27 -6.30 -7.08 -0.94
CA THR A 27 -7.00 -8.34 -1.15
C THR A 27 -6.31 -9.15 -2.25
N ARG A 28 -6.02 -10.41 -1.97
CA ARG A 28 -5.45 -11.33 -2.97
C ARG A 28 -6.57 -11.99 -3.77
N THR A 29 -6.55 -11.85 -5.10
CA THR A 29 -7.67 -12.27 -5.96
C THR A 29 -7.87 -13.77 -6.02
N ARG A 30 -6.81 -14.57 -5.77
CA ARG A 30 -6.88 -16.03 -5.88
C ARG A 30 -7.63 -16.72 -4.74
N ASP A 31 -7.62 -16.15 -3.54
CA ASP A 31 -8.12 -16.80 -2.32
C ASP A 31 -8.82 -15.85 -1.35
N GLY A 32 -9.01 -14.58 -1.73
CA GLY A 32 -9.73 -13.59 -0.94
C GLY A 32 -9.04 -13.17 0.36
N LYS A 33 -7.81 -13.67 0.64
CA LYS A 33 -7.08 -13.26 1.85
C LYS A 33 -6.78 -11.77 1.81
N GLN A 34 -6.74 -11.16 3.00
CA GLN A 34 -6.52 -9.74 3.17
C GLN A 34 -5.30 -9.45 4.05
N ILE A 35 -4.59 -8.38 3.70
CA ILE A 35 -3.63 -7.70 4.56
C ILE A 35 -4.20 -6.31 4.82
N VAL A 36 -4.26 -5.92 6.09
CA VAL A 36 -4.73 -4.60 6.52
C VAL A 36 -3.53 -3.82 7.05
N CYS A 37 -3.22 -2.71 6.41
CA CYS A 37 -2.26 -1.73 6.87
C CYS A 37 -3.02 -0.64 7.62
N GLN A 38 -2.69 -0.49 8.90
CA GLN A 38 -3.35 0.46 9.79
C GLN A 38 -3.17 1.90 9.32
N TYR A 39 -4.05 2.76 9.82
CA TYR A 39 -3.93 4.21 9.68
C TYR A 39 -2.54 4.70 10.11
N GLN A 40 -1.83 5.37 9.20
CA GLN A 40 -0.50 5.90 9.46
C GLN A 40 -0.24 7.16 8.64
N TYR A 41 0.81 7.88 9.02
CA TYR A 41 1.24 9.08 8.33
C TYR A 41 1.85 8.75 6.96
N GLY A 42 1.55 9.57 5.95
CA GLY A 42 2.25 9.54 4.68
C GLY A 42 1.61 10.38 3.58
N TYR A 43 2.46 10.86 2.65
CA TYR A 43 2.07 11.75 1.55
C TYR A 43 2.11 11.07 0.20
N GLY A 44 1.38 11.65 -0.76
CA GLY A 44 1.40 11.24 -2.16
C GLY A 44 1.11 9.75 -2.29
N ASP A 45 2.05 9.03 -2.89
CA ASP A 45 1.95 7.58 -3.14
C ASP A 45 2.57 6.70 -2.05
N GLN A 46 2.86 7.22 -0.85
CA GLN A 46 3.42 6.42 0.25
C GLN A 46 2.52 5.26 0.71
N TYR A 47 1.20 5.32 0.41
CA TYR A 47 0.31 4.18 0.59
C TYR A 47 0.74 2.96 -0.23
N ARG A 48 1.34 3.16 -1.41
CA ARG A 48 1.85 2.07 -2.26
C ARG A 48 3.04 1.37 -1.62
N GLN A 49 4.01 2.16 -1.17
CA GLN A 49 5.16 1.63 -0.43
C GLN A 49 4.70 0.82 0.78
N THR A 50 3.79 1.38 1.60
CA THR A 50 3.24 0.72 2.79
C THR A 50 2.64 -0.65 2.45
N ALA A 51 1.82 -0.71 1.40
CA ALA A 51 1.19 -1.95 0.97
C ALA A 51 2.20 -2.97 0.43
N LEU A 52 3.15 -2.55 -0.39
CA LEU A 52 4.17 -3.43 -0.96
C LEU A 52 5.11 -3.99 0.11
N GLU A 53 5.50 -3.19 1.09
CA GLU A 53 6.29 -3.64 2.24
C GLU A 53 5.51 -4.67 3.06
N ALA A 54 4.23 -4.41 3.36
CA ALA A 54 3.37 -5.36 4.08
C ALA A 54 3.17 -6.67 3.29
N MET A 55 3.01 -6.61 1.97
CA MET A 55 2.95 -7.78 1.10
C MET A 55 4.25 -8.60 1.13
N ALA A 56 5.41 -7.93 1.18
CA ALA A 56 6.71 -8.61 1.26
C ALA A 56 6.90 -9.30 2.62
N GLU A 57 6.50 -8.64 3.72
CA GLU A 57 6.52 -9.19 5.08
C GLU A 57 5.64 -10.43 5.20
N ASN A 58 4.45 -10.41 4.58
CA ASN A 58 3.52 -11.53 4.53
C ASN A 58 3.88 -12.60 3.48
N LYS A 59 5.02 -12.46 2.79
CA LYS A 59 5.49 -13.36 1.72
C LYS A 59 4.51 -13.49 0.55
N TRP A 60 3.68 -12.49 0.31
CA TRP A 60 2.81 -12.40 -0.88
C TRP A 60 3.58 -11.94 -2.12
N ILE A 61 4.65 -11.18 -1.89
CA ILE A 61 5.66 -10.85 -2.90
C ILE A 61 7.05 -11.22 -2.37
N PRO A 62 8.07 -11.40 -3.25
CA PRO A 62 9.42 -11.70 -2.82
C PRO A 62 10.02 -10.63 -1.89
N VAL A 63 10.65 -11.08 -0.79
CA VAL A 63 11.26 -10.21 0.24
C VAL A 63 12.34 -9.27 -0.33
N LYS A 64 12.94 -9.61 -1.48
CA LYS A 64 13.93 -8.76 -2.16
C LYS A 64 13.42 -7.35 -2.52
N TYR A 65 12.09 -7.18 -2.62
CA TYR A 65 11.46 -5.89 -2.90
C TYR A 65 11.26 -5.03 -1.64
N ARG A 66 11.55 -5.55 -0.44
CA ARG A 66 11.46 -4.79 0.80
C ARG A 66 12.68 -3.88 0.99
N GLY A 67 12.43 -2.63 1.42
CA GLY A 67 13.45 -1.65 1.79
C GLY A 67 14.16 -0.97 0.62
N ASN A 68 15.26 -0.30 0.93
CA ASN A 68 15.96 0.59 -0.01
C ASN A 68 17.15 -0.08 -0.70
N HIS A 69 17.51 0.43 -1.88
CA HIS A 69 18.75 0.11 -2.56
C HIS A 69 19.93 0.62 -1.75
N LYS A 70 20.90 -0.25 -1.46
CA LYS A 70 22.01 0.07 -0.55
C LYS A 70 22.85 1.24 -1.03
N SER A 71 23.02 1.40 -2.34
CA SER A 71 23.87 2.46 -2.91
C SER A 71 23.13 3.73 -3.34
N THR A 72 21.83 3.65 -3.65
CA THR A 72 21.08 4.81 -4.18
C THR A 72 20.02 5.32 -3.22
N GLY A 73 19.73 4.60 -2.13
CA GLY A 73 18.67 4.94 -1.19
C GLY A 73 17.24 4.79 -1.74
N ILE A 74 17.09 4.46 -3.02
CA ILE A 74 15.78 4.34 -3.69
C ILE A 74 15.02 3.13 -3.15
N ASN A 75 13.75 3.32 -2.81
CA ASN A 75 12.90 2.22 -2.33
C ASN A 75 12.65 1.19 -3.45
N LYS A 76 12.89 -0.09 -3.15
CA LYS A 76 12.78 -1.20 -4.11
C LYS A 76 11.36 -1.72 -4.29
N SER A 77 10.44 -1.35 -3.42
CA SER A 77 9.08 -1.88 -3.41
C SER A 77 8.38 -1.70 -4.76
N TYR A 78 8.54 -0.51 -5.37
CA TYR A 78 8.00 -0.17 -6.69
C TYR A 78 8.54 -1.03 -7.83
N LEU A 79 9.71 -1.67 -7.68
CA LEU A 79 10.26 -2.56 -8.70
C LEU A 79 9.40 -3.80 -8.91
N TYR A 80 8.67 -4.24 -7.86
CA TYR A 80 7.77 -5.38 -7.99
C TYR A 80 6.76 -5.17 -9.11
N GLU A 81 6.05 -4.04 -9.10
CA GLU A 81 5.03 -3.76 -10.11
C GLU A 81 5.62 -3.67 -11.51
N ARG A 82 6.77 -2.98 -11.65
CA ARG A 82 7.46 -2.80 -12.93
C ARG A 82 7.94 -4.14 -13.52
N GLU A 83 8.53 -5.00 -12.70
CA GLU A 83 9.07 -6.31 -13.14
C GLU A 83 7.96 -7.35 -13.38
N ASN A 84 6.77 -7.16 -12.80
CA ASN A 84 5.67 -8.15 -12.83
C ASN A 84 4.46 -7.68 -13.63
N ASN A 85 4.63 -6.68 -14.52
CA ASN A 85 3.59 -6.15 -15.40
C ASN A 85 2.34 -5.66 -14.64
N TYR A 86 2.58 -4.85 -13.60
CA TYR A 86 1.57 -4.16 -12.78
C TYR A 86 0.42 -5.07 -12.32
N PRO A 87 0.72 -6.07 -11.45
CA PRO A 87 -0.26 -7.08 -11.04
C PRO A 87 -1.22 -6.58 -9.93
N ILE A 88 -1.09 -5.33 -9.50
CA ILE A 88 -1.88 -4.73 -8.43
C ILE A 88 -2.80 -3.67 -9.05
N GLU A 89 -4.09 -3.78 -8.77
CA GLU A 89 -5.04 -2.71 -9.04
C GLU A 89 -5.11 -1.79 -7.83
N TRP A 90 -4.76 -0.51 -8.03
CA TRP A 90 -4.79 0.51 -6.99
C TRP A 90 -6.09 1.29 -7.03
N ILE A 91 -6.86 1.23 -5.94
CA ILE A 91 -8.10 1.98 -5.75
C ILE A 91 -7.84 2.96 -4.62
N ALA A 92 -7.37 4.16 -4.97
CA ALA A 92 -7.06 5.21 -4.01
C ALA A 92 -8.20 6.24 -3.95
N THR A 93 -8.64 6.54 -2.74
CA THR A 93 -9.72 7.51 -2.48
C THR A 93 -9.26 8.54 -1.45
N ASP A 94 -9.70 9.78 -1.62
CA ASP A 94 -9.58 10.81 -0.60
C ASP A 94 -10.86 10.80 0.25
N GLY A 95 -10.73 10.57 1.55
CA GLY A 95 -11.83 10.37 2.47
C GLY A 95 -11.63 11.06 3.82
N LEU A 96 -12.59 10.84 4.72
CA LEU A 96 -12.59 11.33 6.09
C LEU A 96 -11.68 10.48 6.98
N LYS A 97 -11.22 11.07 8.10
CA LYS A 97 -10.43 10.37 9.11
C LYS A 97 -11.06 9.04 9.53
N ARG A 98 -12.38 9.02 9.75
CA ARG A 98 -13.13 7.81 10.15
C ARG A 98 -13.07 6.70 9.10
N GLU A 99 -13.08 7.05 7.82
CA GLU A 99 -13.02 6.08 6.71
C GLU A 99 -11.60 5.52 6.58
N CYS A 100 -10.59 6.38 6.76
CA CYS A 100 -9.20 5.98 6.79
C CYS A 100 -8.92 5.00 7.94
N ILE A 101 -9.44 5.27 9.14
CA ILE A 101 -9.34 4.36 10.30
C ILE A 101 -10.10 3.05 10.03
N ALA A 102 -11.34 3.13 9.54
CA ALA A 102 -12.16 1.94 9.27
C ALA A 102 -11.51 1.01 8.24
N ASN A 103 -10.92 1.56 7.18
CA ASN A 103 -10.20 0.78 6.17
C ASN A 103 -8.95 0.07 6.74
N GLY A 104 -8.28 0.71 7.71
CA GLY A 104 -7.12 0.17 8.41
C GLY A 104 -7.42 -0.77 9.59
N THR A 105 -8.68 -1.18 9.78
CA THR A 105 -9.09 -2.11 10.85
C THR A 105 -9.54 -3.44 10.22
N ALA A 106 -9.20 -4.58 10.85
CA ALA A 106 -9.56 -5.93 10.40
C ALA A 106 -10.89 -6.40 11.02
#